data_AF-A0A0E4BWS8-F1
#
_entry.id   AF-A0A0E4BWS8-F1
#
_cell.length_a   1.000
_cell.length_b   1.000
_cell.length_c   1.000
_cell.angle_alpha   90.00
_cell.angle_beta   90.00
_cell.angle_gamma   90.00
#
_symmetry.space_group_name_H-M   'P 1'
#
loop_
_entity.id
_entity.type
_entity.pdbx_description
1 polymer ?
#
loop_
_entity_poly.entity_id
_entity_poly.type
_entity_poly.pdbx_seq_one_letter_code
_entity_poly.pdbx_strand_id
1 'polypeptide(L)'
;MSLSNEWTEWHLTPEGWVRGTEKEDFRTINREPPPDRVKTVVYKQRLASVYSKLEEGHSVTWTANDSAATSRLETKFGPRRAICRPSSSSSASRYWKRLPGRGGLRGTESALWA
;
A
#
# COMPACT_ATOMS: atom_id res chain seq x y z
N MET A 1 -27.07 11.92 14.25
CA MET A 1 -26.67 11.97 12.82
C MET A 1 -25.16 12.12 12.78
N SER A 2 -24.45 11.38 11.92
CA SER A 2 -22.97 11.52 11.78
C SER A 2 -22.67 12.75 10.93
N LEU A 3 -21.59 13.48 11.24
CA LEU A 3 -21.18 14.66 10.47
C LEU A 3 -20.68 14.28 9.07
N SER A 4 -19.94 13.16 8.96
CA SER A 4 -19.48 12.63 7.66
C SER A 4 -19.36 11.12 7.68
N ASN A 5 -19.68 10.48 6.55
CA ASN A 5 -19.54 9.03 6.36
C ASN A 5 -19.09 8.71 4.93
N GLU A 6 -17.79 8.78 4.74
CA GLU A 6 -17.13 8.65 3.46
C GLU A 6 -16.54 7.26 3.33
N TRP A 7 -16.53 6.71 2.11
CA TRP A 7 -15.84 5.46 1.86
C TRP A 7 -15.23 5.44 0.47
N THR A 8 -14.11 4.77 0.33
CA THR A 8 -13.42 4.59 -0.95
C THR A 8 -13.07 3.13 -1.12
N GLU A 9 -13.49 2.57 -2.25
CA GLU A 9 -13.06 1.27 -2.75
C GLU A 9 -11.70 1.36 -3.42
N TRP A 10 -10.93 0.33 -3.16
CA TRP A 10 -9.59 0.19 -3.69
C TRP A 10 -9.39 -1.23 -4.17
N HIS A 11 -8.89 -1.35 -5.40
CA HIS A 11 -8.62 -2.62 -6.04
C HIS A 11 -7.11 -2.82 -6.14
N LEU A 12 -6.62 -3.96 -5.66
CA LEU A 12 -5.24 -4.38 -5.84
C LEU A 12 -5.14 -5.11 -7.18
N THR A 13 -4.39 -4.54 -8.12
CA THR A 13 -4.06 -5.12 -9.42
C THR A 13 -2.57 -5.47 -9.46
N PRO A 14 -2.09 -6.27 -10.43
CA PRO A 14 -0.66 -6.55 -10.59
C PRO A 14 0.21 -5.30 -10.81
N GLU A 15 -0.39 -4.21 -11.31
CA GLU A 15 0.27 -2.91 -11.52
C GLU A 15 0.31 -2.05 -10.25
N GLY A 16 -0.59 -2.30 -9.30
CA GLY A 16 -0.61 -1.63 -8.01
C GLY A 16 -2.02 -1.40 -7.48
N TRP A 17 -2.17 -0.36 -6.68
CA TRP A 17 -3.43 -0.04 -6.04
C TRP A 17 -4.22 0.97 -6.86
N VAL A 18 -5.34 0.53 -7.43
CA VAL A 18 -6.23 1.34 -8.27
C VAL A 18 -7.42 1.83 -7.46
N ARG A 19 -7.75 3.12 -7.61
CA ARG A 19 -8.92 3.73 -6.96
C ARG A 19 -10.19 3.33 -7.67
N GLY A 20 -11.12 2.72 -6.94
CA GLY A 20 -12.43 2.33 -7.42
C GLY A 20 -13.48 3.39 -7.10
N THR A 21 -14.68 2.91 -6.81
CA THR A 21 -15.82 3.73 -6.40
C THR A 21 -15.54 4.43 -5.09
N GLU A 22 -15.93 5.70 -5.01
CA GLU A 22 -15.84 6.47 -3.77
C GLU A 22 -17.17 7.16 -3.48
N LYS A 23 -17.52 7.20 -2.21
CA LYS A 23 -18.62 7.98 -1.68
C LYS A 23 -18.03 9.07 -0.78
N GLU A 24 -18.24 10.30 -1.20
CA GLU A 24 -18.00 11.50 -0.42
C GLU A 24 -19.34 11.97 0.18
N ASP A 25 -19.29 12.95 1.08
CA ASP A 25 -20.48 13.44 1.79
C ASP A 25 -21.57 13.99 0.84
N PHE A 26 -21.14 14.62 -0.26
CA PHE A 26 -22.02 15.29 -1.22
C PHE A 26 -22.22 14.55 -2.54
N ARG A 27 -21.40 13.52 -2.83
CA ARG A 27 -21.46 12.81 -4.11
C ARG A 27 -20.91 11.39 -4.02
N THR A 28 -21.42 10.53 -4.89
CA THR A 28 -20.87 9.19 -5.11
C THR A 28 -20.27 9.14 -6.51
N ILE A 29 -18.99 8.81 -6.59
CA ILE A 29 -18.26 8.58 -7.84
C ILE A 29 -18.14 7.07 -8.02
N ASN A 30 -19.00 6.51 -8.86
CA ASN A 30 -18.89 5.11 -9.25
C ASN A 30 -17.77 4.96 -10.30
N ARG A 31 -16.84 4.04 -10.06
CA ARG A 31 -15.83 3.64 -11.05
C ARG A 31 -15.95 2.16 -11.32
N GLU A 32 -15.76 1.79 -12.58
CA GLU A 32 -15.75 0.38 -12.93
C GLU A 32 -14.56 -0.33 -12.29
N PRO A 33 -14.80 -1.48 -11.64
CA PRO A 33 -13.72 -2.22 -11.01
C PRO A 33 -12.89 -2.90 -12.11
N PRO A 34 -11.55 -2.78 -12.07
CA PRO A 34 -10.70 -3.38 -13.09
C PRO A 34 -10.88 -4.91 -13.12
N PRO A 35 -10.76 -5.55 -14.30
CA PRO A 35 -10.90 -7.00 -14.44
C PRO A 35 -9.75 -7.75 -13.77
N ASP A 36 -8.55 -7.19 -13.78
CA ASP A 36 -7.33 -7.77 -13.16
C ASP A 36 -7.23 -7.54 -11.65
N ARG A 37 -8.36 -7.25 -10.99
CA ARG A 37 -8.37 -7.08 -9.53
C ARG A 37 -8.13 -8.42 -8.86
N VAL A 38 -7.16 -8.43 -7.96
CA VAL A 38 -6.80 -9.59 -7.13
C VAL A 38 -7.38 -9.44 -5.72
N LYS A 39 -7.62 -8.21 -5.27
CA LYS A 39 -8.27 -7.94 -3.97
C LYS A 39 -9.01 -6.61 -4.01
N THR A 40 -10.12 -6.51 -3.30
CA THR A 40 -10.87 -5.26 -3.10
C THR A 40 -10.97 -4.95 -1.62
N VAL A 41 -10.56 -3.73 -1.26
CA VAL A 41 -10.60 -3.21 0.09
C VAL A 41 -11.44 -1.95 0.09
N VAL A 42 -12.41 -1.88 0.98
CA VAL A 42 -13.17 -0.67 1.27
C VAL A 42 -12.52 0.01 2.46
N TYR A 43 -12.13 1.26 2.27
CA TYR A 43 -11.69 2.15 3.33
C TYR A 43 -12.83 3.10 3.68
N LYS A 44 -13.22 3.14 4.95
CA LYS A 44 -14.32 3.97 5.46
C LYS A 44 -13.76 5.00 6.42
N GLN A 45 -14.21 6.22 6.30
CA GLN A 45 -13.88 7.33 7.18
C GLN A 45 -15.18 7.89 7.73
N ARG A 46 -15.32 7.85 9.05
CA ARG A 46 -16.48 8.36 9.75
C ARG A 46 -16.05 9.46 10.71
N LEU A 47 -16.72 10.60 10.61
CA LEU A 47 -16.57 11.68 11.58
C LEU A 47 -17.91 11.86 12.31
N ALA A 48 -17.91 11.62 13.62
CA ALA A 48 -19.12 11.74 14.42
C ALA A 48 -19.51 13.22 14.66
N SER A 49 -18.53 14.06 14.98
CA SER A 49 -18.66 15.50 15.28
C SER A 49 -17.36 16.24 14.94
N VAL A 50 -17.41 17.57 14.83
CA VAL A 50 -16.24 18.43 14.52
C VAL A 50 -15.07 18.25 15.51
N TYR A 51 -15.37 17.93 16.77
CA TYR A 51 -14.39 17.69 17.83
C TYR A 51 -14.06 16.20 18.05
N SER A 52 -14.71 15.29 17.32
CA SER A 52 -14.46 13.86 17.45
C SER A 52 -13.28 13.42 16.61
N LYS A 53 -12.59 12.36 17.06
CA LYS A 53 -11.54 11.72 16.28
C LYS A 53 -12.15 11.12 15.01
N LEU A 54 -11.41 11.19 13.91
CA LEU A 54 -11.74 10.49 12.68
C LEU A 54 -11.67 8.99 12.93
N GLU A 55 -12.79 8.29 12.77
CA GLU A 55 -12.85 6.84 12.85
C GLU A 55 -12.58 6.25 11.47
N GLU A 56 -11.45 5.57 11.35
CA GLU A 56 -11.01 4.95 10.11
C GLU A 56 -11.22 3.43 10.18
N GLY A 57 -11.89 2.87 9.18
CA GLY A 57 -12.10 1.43 9.04
C GLY A 57 -11.55 0.92 7.72
N HIS A 58 -10.99 -0.29 7.72
CA HIS A 58 -10.68 -1.01 6.48
C HIS A 58 -11.33 -2.38 6.52
N SER A 59 -12.03 -2.74 5.46
CA SER A 59 -12.70 -4.03 5.34
C SER A 59 -12.42 -4.61 3.96
N VAL A 60 -12.00 -5.87 3.93
CA VAL A 60 -11.82 -6.59 2.67
C VAL A 60 -13.18 -7.09 2.22
N THR A 61 -13.67 -6.57 1.10
CA THR A 61 -14.99 -6.94 0.57
C THR A 61 -14.89 -8.11 -0.40
N TRP A 62 -13.75 -8.22 -1.09
CA TRP A 62 -13.55 -9.26 -2.09
C TRP A 62 -12.07 -9.63 -2.19
N THR A 63 -11.80 -10.91 -2.39
CA THR A 63 -10.46 -11.44 -2.67
C THR A 63 -10.58 -12.47 -3.77
N ALA A 64 -9.63 -12.48 -4.71
CA ALA A 64 -9.51 -13.52 -5.70
C ALA A 64 -9.17 -14.86 -5.04
N ASN A 65 -9.52 -15.96 -5.70
CA ASN A 65 -9.16 -17.30 -5.19
C ASN A 65 -7.65 -17.56 -5.21
N ASP A 66 -6.90 -16.77 -6.00
CA ASP A 66 -5.45 -16.79 -6.11
C ASP A 66 -4.75 -16.16 -4.90
N SER A 67 -4.74 -16.90 -3.79
CA SER A 67 -4.05 -16.54 -2.55
C SER A 67 -2.54 -16.27 -2.78
N ALA A 68 -1.91 -17.04 -3.69
CA ALA A 68 -0.50 -16.86 -4.03
C ALA A 68 -0.22 -15.51 -4.74
N ALA A 69 -1.09 -15.09 -5.66
CA ALA A 69 -0.97 -13.80 -6.33
C ALA A 69 -1.20 -12.66 -5.33
N THR A 70 -2.21 -12.80 -4.47
CA THR A 70 -2.54 -11.82 -3.42
C THR A 70 -1.34 -11.59 -2.49
N SER A 71 -0.75 -12.66 -1.95
CA SER A 71 0.39 -12.56 -1.02
C SER A 71 1.63 -11.93 -1.65
N ARG A 72 1.93 -12.27 -2.92
CA ARG A 72 3.03 -11.65 -3.69
C ARG A 72 2.81 -10.15 -3.89
N LEU A 73 1.59 -9.75 -4.24
CA LEU A 73 1.24 -8.34 -4.47
C LEU A 73 1.20 -7.54 -3.17
N GLU A 74 0.69 -8.11 -2.08
CA GLU A 74 0.72 -7.47 -0.76
C GLU A 74 2.16 -7.30 -0.24
N THR A 75 3.05 -8.24 -0.53
CA THR A 75 4.48 -8.11 -0.22
C THR A 75 5.14 -7.03 -1.07
N LYS A 76 4.80 -6.95 -2.36
CA LYS A 76 5.39 -5.99 -3.32
C LYS A 76 4.92 -4.55 -3.07
N PHE A 77 3.63 -4.35 -2.87
CA PHE A 77 3.01 -3.02 -2.76
C PHE A 77 2.75 -2.59 -1.31
N GLY A 78 2.85 -3.51 -0.35
CA GLY A 78 2.57 -3.26 1.05
C GLY A 78 1.08 -3.24 1.39
N PRO A 79 0.74 -3.25 2.69
CA PRO A 79 -0.63 -3.19 3.15
C PRO A 79 -1.21 -1.81 2.86
N ARG A 80 -2.47 -1.77 2.42
CA ARG A 80 -3.11 -0.53 1.99
C ARG A 80 -3.06 0.61 3.01
N ARG A 81 -3.15 0.27 4.31
CA ARG A 81 -3.05 1.22 5.43
C ARG A 81 -1.76 2.06 5.40
N ALA A 82 -0.69 1.55 4.80
CA ALA A 82 0.58 2.25 4.67
C ALA A 82 0.61 3.27 3.51
N ILE A 83 -0.34 3.17 2.56
CA ILE A 83 -0.41 4.03 1.37
C ILE A 83 -1.31 5.24 1.63
N CYS A 84 -2.43 5.06 2.35
CA CYS A 84 -3.39 6.14 2.64
C CYS A 84 -2.99 7.03 3.83
N ARG A 85 -2.07 6.61 4.69
CA ARG A 85 -1.43 7.49 5.66
C ARG A 85 -0.11 7.96 5.08
N PRO A 86 0.11 9.26 4.75
CA PRO A 86 1.47 9.77 4.82
C PRO A 86 1.94 9.48 6.24
N SER A 87 3.01 8.70 6.38
CA SER A 87 3.46 8.25 7.68
C SER A 87 3.92 9.46 8.52
N SER A 88 3.04 10.02 9.34
CA SER A 88 3.45 10.90 10.46
C SER A 88 4.17 10.11 11.57
N SER A 89 4.63 8.90 11.28
CA SER A 89 5.29 8.00 12.22
C SER A 89 6.28 7.07 11.50
N SER A 90 7.13 7.62 10.62
CA SER A 90 8.38 6.96 10.26
C SER A 90 9.46 7.29 11.30
N SER A 91 9.30 6.78 12.52
CA SER A 91 10.48 6.35 13.30
C SER A 91 10.98 5.04 12.68
N ALA A 92 11.46 5.12 11.45
CA ALA A 92 12.16 4.05 10.76
C ALA A 92 13.49 4.65 10.31
N SER A 93 14.37 4.77 11.30
CA SER A 93 15.81 4.74 11.11
C SER A 93 16.15 3.71 10.02
N ARG A 94 16.54 4.19 8.84
CA ARG A 94 17.19 3.37 7.83
C ARG A 94 18.16 4.25 7.05
N TYR A 95 19.34 4.38 7.67
CA TYR A 95 20.65 4.43 7.02
C TYR A 95 20.61 4.22 5.51
N TRP A 96 20.80 5.30 4.76
CA TRP A 96 21.26 5.23 3.38
C TRP A 96 22.74 4.83 3.37
N LYS A 97 23.05 3.55 3.52
CA LYS A 97 24.36 3.02 3.10
C LYS A 97 24.27 2.57 1.64
N ARG A 98 24.62 3.54 0.80
CA ARG A 98 25.10 3.41 -0.57
C ARG A 98 26.04 2.20 -0.69
N LEU A 99 25.60 1.13 -1.36
CA LEU A 99 26.47 0.10 -1.90
C LEU A 99 26.77 0.44 -3.36
N PRO A 100 28.03 0.50 -3.80
CA PRO A 100 28.37 0.26 -5.19
C PRO A 100 28.82 -1.19 -5.40
N GLY A 101 28.27 -1.79 -6.46
CA GLY A 101 29.08 -2.40 -7.51
C GLY A 101 29.69 -3.79 -7.25
N ARG A 102 29.13 -4.78 -7.96
CA ARG A 102 29.65 -6.14 -8.20
C ARG A 102 30.99 -6.19 -8.95
N GLY A 103 31.68 -7.32 -8.75
CA GLY A 103 32.57 -7.98 -9.72
C GLY A 103 34.04 -7.88 -9.30
N GLY A 104 34.85 -8.93 -9.18
CA GLY A 104 34.81 -10.28 -9.72
C GLY A 104 36.26 -10.64 -10.12
N LEU A 105 36.66 -11.89 -9.86
CA LEU A 105 37.84 -12.61 -10.41
C LEU A 105 39.17 -12.61 -9.62
N ARG A 106 39.48 -13.85 -9.22
CA ARG A 106 40.73 -14.58 -8.90
C ARG A 106 42.07 -14.04 -9.45
N GLY A 107 43.14 -14.39 -8.72
CA GLY A 107 44.54 -14.51 -9.19
C GLY A 107 45.49 -13.89 -8.16
N THR A 108 46.07 -14.64 -7.22
CA THR A 108 47.39 -15.29 -7.24
C THR A 108 48.59 -14.34 -7.34
N GLU A 109 49.64 -14.70 -6.58
CA GLU A 109 51.02 -14.19 -6.53
C GLU A 109 51.27 -13.09 -5.50
N SER A 110 51.91 -13.41 -4.37
CA SER A 110 53.33 -13.77 -4.16
C SER A 110 54.27 -12.57 -4.24
N ALA A 111 54.76 -12.22 -3.05
CA ALA A 111 56.15 -11.97 -2.73
C ALA A 111 56.87 -10.71 -3.26
N LEU A 112 57.70 -10.21 -2.34
CA LEU A 112 58.87 -9.35 -2.51
C LEU A 112 58.59 -7.86 -2.71
N TRP A 113 59.19 -7.05 -1.85
CA TRP A 113 60.32 -6.12 -2.10
C TRP A 113 60.76 -5.62 -0.70
N ALA A 114 62.02 -5.83 -0.31
CA ALA A 114 63.19 -5.02 -0.64
C ALA A 114 63.15 -3.65 0.06
#